data_AF-A0A6A4S0K5-F1
#
_entry.id   AF-A0A6A4S0K5-F1
#
_cell.length_a   1.000
_cell.length_b   1.000
_cell.length_c   1.000
_cell.angle_alpha   90.00
_cell.angle_beta   90.00
_cell.angle_gamma   90.00
#
_symmetry.space_group_name_H-M   'P 1'
#
loop_
_entity.id
_entity.type
_entity.pdbx_description
1 polymer ?
#
loop_
_entity_poly.entity_id
_entity_poly.type
_entity_poly.pdbx_seq_one_letter_code
_entity_poly.pdbx_strand_id
1 'polypeptide(L)'
;MLMGSSWRWQLSRAMRLTLRWCRPCRPQRGGGNKGQLSELWSYSGLLLKSLYHNSLSNSDTLLDCVFEPVYWIVDNVTRWFGVVFVCLVVLLTTSVVVVVYLYILPTIISTYPVHWVVWHLCCGHWLLVMVVFHYYRATTTSPGHPPKDKIHIPSVSICKKCITPKPPRTHHCSICNMCVLKMDHHCPWLNNCVGHFNHRYFFSFCLYMTLGCFYCSVSSKDLFLEAYGSVESYYQTPSPAFTFRETTAHKSVIYLWVLTSHWVTRVLLPSSHLPHGDGIVWDCTFTRRDPMAI
;
A
#
# COMPACT_ATOMS: atom_id res chain seq x y z
N MET A 1 9.38 -29.56 -17.21
CA MET A 1 10.56 -30.02 -17.98
C MET A 1 10.26 -29.88 -19.47
N LEU A 2 10.74 -28.83 -20.12
CA LEU A 2 10.82 -28.70 -21.59
C LEU A 2 12.01 -27.76 -21.89
N MET A 3 13.22 -28.19 -21.51
CA MET A 3 14.47 -27.64 -22.04
C MET A 3 14.80 -28.45 -23.28
N GLY A 4 14.58 -27.90 -24.48
CA GLY A 4 14.91 -28.67 -25.69
C GLY A 4 14.48 -28.04 -27.01
N SER A 5 14.90 -26.82 -27.32
CA SER A 5 14.88 -26.33 -28.72
C SER A 5 15.67 -25.03 -28.98
N SER A 6 15.96 -24.21 -27.96
CA SER A 6 16.54 -22.87 -28.14
C SER A 6 17.95 -22.87 -28.79
N TRP A 7 18.83 -23.79 -28.38
CA TRP A 7 20.23 -23.77 -28.82
C TRP A 7 20.42 -24.03 -30.32
N ARG A 8 19.62 -24.93 -30.92
CA ARG A 8 19.72 -25.27 -32.36
C ARG A 8 19.33 -24.10 -33.26
N TRP A 9 18.35 -23.31 -32.84
CA TRP A 9 17.94 -22.10 -33.56
C TRP A 9 18.97 -20.97 -33.44
N GLN A 10 19.59 -20.82 -32.28
CA GLN A 10 20.66 -19.84 -32.08
C GLN A 10 21.94 -20.20 -32.85
N LEU A 11 22.34 -21.48 -32.86
CA LEU A 11 23.44 -21.96 -33.70
C LEU A 11 23.15 -21.75 -35.18
N SER A 12 21.94 -22.07 -35.66
CA SER A 12 21.58 -21.88 -37.08
C SER A 12 21.55 -20.40 -37.49
N ARG A 13 21.20 -19.48 -36.59
CA ARG A 13 21.30 -18.02 -36.81
C ARG A 13 22.75 -17.55 -36.81
N ALA A 14 23.57 -18.01 -35.87
CA ALA A 14 25.00 -17.69 -35.80
C ALA A 14 25.76 -18.24 -37.02
N MET A 15 25.43 -19.45 -37.48
CA MET A 15 26.01 -20.07 -38.68
C MET A 15 25.61 -19.31 -39.95
N ARG A 16 24.36 -18.84 -40.05
CA ARG A 16 23.91 -18.01 -41.18
C ARG A 16 24.55 -16.62 -41.20
N LEU A 17 24.81 -16.03 -40.02
CA LEU A 17 25.50 -14.75 -39.91
C LEU A 17 26.99 -14.87 -40.21
N THR A 18 27.66 -15.92 -39.72
CA THR A 18 29.07 -16.20 -40.03
C THR A 18 29.27 -16.56 -41.50
N LEU A 19 28.40 -17.35 -42.11
CA LEU A 19 28.44 -17.63 -43.56
C LEU A 19 28.16 -16.39 -44.43
N ARG A 20 27.40 -15.41 -43.91
CA ARG A 20 27.22 -14.09 -44.57
C ARG A 20 28.48 -13.23 -44.46
N TRP A 21 29.22 -13.35 -43.36
CA TRP A 21 30.47 -12.63 -43.14
C TRP A 21 31.66 -13.25 -43.88
N CYS A 22 31.64 -14.58 -44.08
CA CYS A 22 32.69 -15.34 -44.77
C CYS A 22 32.51 -15.47 -46.29
N ARG A 23 31.45 -14.92 -46.90
CA ARG A 23 31.38 -14.83 -48.37
C ARG A 23 32.28 -13.66 -48.82
N PRO A 24 33.41 -13.92 -49.50
CA PRO A 24 34.20 -12.84 -50.05
C PRO A 24 33.35 -12.18 -51.14
N CYS A 25 33.12 -10.87 -51.01
CA CYS A 25 32.55 -10.08 -52.09
C CYS A 25 33.39 -10.32 -53.36
N ARG A 26 32.75 -10.82 -54.42
CA ARG A 26 33.37 -10.86 -55.76
C ARG A 26 33.89 -9.45 -56.08
N PRO A 27 35.13 -9.28 -56.55
CA PRO A 27 35.66 -7.97 -56.86
C PRO A 27 34.99 -7.47 -58.14
N GLN A 28 34.13 -6.45 -58.01
CA GLN A 28 33.71 -5.66 -59.16
C GLN A 28 34.85 -4.67 -59.45
N ARG A 29 35.39 -4.75 -60.67
CA ARG A 29 36.46 -3.89 -61.19
C ARG A 29 36.13 -2.40 -60.98
N GLY A 30 37.05 -1.69 -60.34
CA GLY A 30 37.17 -0.23 -60.42
C GLY A 30 36.59 0.54 -59.22
N GLY A 31 37.41 0.73 -58.18
CA GLY A 31 37.09 1.64 -57.07
C GLY A 31 37.94 1.31 -55.84
N GLY A 32 38.75 2.26 -55.37
CA GLY A 32 39.83 2.02 -54.42
C GLY A 32 39.41 1.38 -53.08
N ASN A 33 40.31 0.54 -52.54
CA ASN A 33 40.22 -0.22 -51.28
C ASN A 33 39.86 0.62 -50.03
N LYS A 34 39.91 1.96 -50.13
CA LYS A 34 39.49 2.90 -49.08
C LYS A 34 37.96 2.94 -48.89
N GLY A 35 37.17 2.62 -49.92
CA GLY A 35 35.71 2.66 -49.87
C GLY A 35 35.09 1.54 -49.02
N GLN A 36 35.54 0.29 -49.24
CA GLN A 36 35.00 -0.89 -48.54
C GLN A 36 35.27 -0.88 -47.03
N LEU A 37 36.46 -0.44 -46.60
CA LEU A 37 36.80 -0.33 -45.18
C LEU A 37 36.00 0.77 -44.49
N SER A 38 35.77 1.88 -45.19
CA SER A 38 34.93 2.99 -44.72
C SER A 38 33.46 2.58 -44.59
N GLU A 39 32.96 1.76 -45.52
CA GLU A 39 31.61 1.22 -45.50
C GLU A 39 31.39 0.23 -44.33
N LEU A 40 32.36 -0.67 -44.10
CA LEU A 40 32.36 -1.57 -42.94
C LEU A 40 32.44 -0.81 -41.61
N TRP A 41 33.24 0.25 -41.52
CA TRP A 41 33.32 1.12 -40.34
C TRP A 41 32.02 1.88 -40.09
N SER A 42 31.37 2.32 -41.16
CA SER A 42 30.08 3.03 -41.08
C SER A 42 28.97 2.07 -40.64
N TYR A 43 28.96 0.84 -41.16
CA TYR A 43 28.01 -0.19 -40.77
C TYR A 43 28.24 -0.71 -39.35
N SER A 44 29.50 -0.89 -38.92
CA SER A 44 29.82 -1.25 -37.53
C SER A 44 29.48 -0.11 -36.58
N GLY A 45 29.69 1.15 -36.96
CA GLY A 45 29.24 2.32 -36.23
C GLY A 45 27.72 2.40 -36.11
N LEU A 46 26.98 2.03 -37.16
CA LEU A 46 25.51 1.90 -37.15
C LEU A 46 25.05 0.74 -36.26
N LEU A 47 25.74 -0.40 -36.26
CA LEU A 47 25.47 -1.52 -35.35
C LEU A 47 25.75 -1.14 -33.90
N LEU A 48 26.86 -0.46 -33.61
CA LEU A 48 27.18 0.04 -32.27
C LEU A 48 26.13 1.06 -31.81
N LYS A 49 25.75 1.99 -32.71
CA LYS A 49 24.66 2.92 -32.47
C LYS A 49 23.33 2.19 -32.29
N SER A 50 23.03 1.11 -33.00
CA SER A 50 21.81 0.32 -32.81
C SER A 50 21.82 -0.53 -31.54
N LEU A 51 22.98 -0.93 -31.04
CA LEU A 51 23.14 -1.65 -29.76
C LEU A 51 22.96 -0.71 -28.57
N TYR A 52 23.40 0.54 -28.68
CA TYR A 52 23.22 1.57 -27.65
C TYR A 52 21.87 2.30 -27.78
N HIS A 53 21.40 2.52 -29.00
CA HIS A 53 20.11 3.09 -29.34
C HIS A 53 19.05 1.98 -29.40
N ASN A 54 18.82 1.38 -28.23
CA ASN A 54 17.66 0.56 -28.01
C ASN A 54 16.63 1.45 -27.30
N SER A 55 15.42 1.59 -27.83
CA SER A 55 14.33 2.31 -27.14
C SER A 55 13.96 1.68 -25.79
N LEU A 56 14.57 0.53 -25.46
CA LEU A 56 14.45 -0.21 -24.20
C LEU A 56 15.59 0.09 -23.20
N SER A 57 16.65 0.80 -23.60
CA SER A 57 17.78 1.20 -22.73
C SER A 57 17.78 2.72 -22.51
N ASN A 58 16.66 3.25 -22.00
CA ASN A 58 16.61 4.64 -21.55
C ASN A 58 17.30 4.78 -20.18
N SER A 59 17.76 5.99 -19.85
CA SER A 59 18.37 6.31 -18.54
C SER A 59 17.52 5.81 -17.36
N ASP A 60 16.20 5.91 -17.47
CA ASP A 60 15.24 5.44 -16.46
C ASP A 60 15.38 3.93 -16.18
N THR A 61 15.63 3.12 -17.22
CA THR A 61 15.78 1.67 -17.06
C THR A 61 17.11 1.33 -16.39
N LEU A 62 18.17 2.09 -16.65
CA LEU A 62 19.44 1.94 -15.94
C LEU A 62 19.30 2.33 -14.47
N LEU A 63 18.62 3.43 -14.17
CA LEU A 63 18.34 3.84 -12.80
C LEU A 63 17.49 2.79 -12.06
N ASP A 64 16.43 2.27 -12.69
CA ASP A 64 15.61 1.20 -12.13
C ASP A 64 16.46 -0.03 -11.75
N CYS A 65 17.38 -0.45 -12.62
CA CYS A 65 18.30 -1.57 -12.35
C CYS A 65 19.26 -1.26 -11.20
N VAL A 66 19.79 -0.04 -11.11
CA VAL A 66 20.72 0.37 -10.05
C VAL A 66 20.01 0.42 -8.69
N PHE A 67 18.77 0.90 -8.65
CA PHE A 67 17.98 1.01 -7.42
C PHE A 67 17.21 -0.26 -7.04
N GLU A 68 17.21 -1.30 -7.88
CA GLU A 68 16.52 -2.57 -7.61
C GLU A 68 16.85 -3.19 -6.24
N PRO A 69 18.12 -3.24 -5.78
CA PRO A 69 18.45 -3.74 -4.44
C PRO A 69 17.84 -2.88 -3.32
N VAL A 70 17.79 -1.56 -3.51
CA VAL A 70 17.21 -0.63 -2.54
C VAL A 70 15.70 -0.86 -2.45
N TYR A 71 15.02 -0.95 -3.60
CA TYR A 71 13.59 -1.25 -3.63
C TYR A 71 13.28 -2.59 -2.96
N TRP A 72 14.09 -3.62 -3.20
CA TRP A 72 13.93 -4.92 -2.54
C TRP A 72 14.06 -4.82 -1.02
N ILE A 73 15.04 -4.06 -0.50
CA ILE A 73 15.20 -3.84 0.94
C ILE A 73 13.95 -3.13 1.49
N VAL A 74 13.52 -2.03 0.86
CA VAL A 74 12.35 -1.27 1.28
C VAL A 74 11.10 -2.13 1.28
N ASP A 75 10.83 -2.87 0.20
CA ASP A 75 9.67 -3.76 0.07
C ASP A 75 9.67 -4.83 1.17
N ASN A 76 10.82 -5.46 1.44
CA ASN A 76 10.91 -6.49 2.48
C ASN A 76 10.72 -5.91 3.89
N VAL A 77 11.29 -4.73 4.16
CA VAL A 77 11.11 -4.01 5.41
C VAL A 77 9.64 -3.61 5.60
N THR A 78 8.99 -3.05 4.57
CA THR A 78 7.56 -2.69 4.61
C THR A 78 6.67 -3.91 4.87
N ARG A 79 6.99 -5.07 4.28
CA ARG A 79 6.26 -6.32 4.53
C ARG A 79 6.38 -6.78 5.99
N TRP A 80 7.56 -6.66 6.60
CA TRP A 80 7.75 -7.00 8.01
C TRP A 80 7.00 -6.02 8.94
N PHE A 81 7.08 -4.73 8.65
CA PHE A 81 6.28 -3.72 9.35
C PHE A 81 4.78 -3.98 9.23
N GLY A 82 4.30 -4.52 8.11
CA GLY A 82 2.90 -4.91 7.95
C GLY A 82 2.42 -5.87 9.04
N VAL A 83 3.23 -6.87 9.42
CA VAL A 83 2.90 -7.80 10.51
C VAL A 83 2.81 -7.06 11.84
N VAL A 84 3.75 -6.16 12.12
CA VAL A 84 3.76 -5.33 13.34
C VAL A 84 2.50 -4.48 13.42
N PHE A 85 2.09 -3.83 12.33
CA PHE A 85 0.88 -3.02 12.30
C PHE A 85 -0.39 -3.85 12.49
N VAL A 86 -0.48 -5.05 11.90
CA VAL A 86 -1.62 -5.94 12.15
C VAL A 86 -1.69 -6.36 13.62
N CYS A 87 -0.56 -6.74 14.22
CA CYS A 87 -0.49 -7.05 15.65
C CYS A 87 -0.92 -5.84 16.50
N LEU A 88 -0.48 -4.63 16.13
CA LEU A 88 -0.85 -3.40 16.82
C LEU A 88 -2.36 -3.15 16.77
N VAL A 89 -3.03 -3.32 15.61
CA VAL A 89 -4.49 -3.15 15.50
C VAL A 89 -5.23 -4.16 16.37
N VAL A 90 -4.77 -5.41 16.40
CA VAL A 90 -5.36 -6.45 17.25
C VAL A 90 -5.17 -6.12 18.73
N LEU A 91 -3.97 -5.70 19.14
CA LEU A 91 -3.67 -5.31 20.52
C LEU A 91 -4.50 -4.10 20.97
N LEU A 92 -4.61 -3.05 20.15
CA LEU A 92 -5.41 -1.86 20.45
C LEU A 92 -6.90 -2.20 20.53
N THR A 93 -7.41 -3.03 19.63
CA THR A 93 -8.82 -3.46 19.68
C THR A 93 -9.08 -4.29 20.94
N THR A 94 -8.16 -5.19 21.27
CA THR A 94 -8.25 -6.04 22.47
C THR A 94 -8.16 -5.20 23.75
N SER A 95 -7.27 -4.20 23.81
CA SER A 95 -7.16 -3.33 24.99
C SER A 95 -8.45 -2.54 25.23
N VAL A 96 -9.08 -2.01 24.17
CA VAL A 96 -10.39 -1.34 24.26
C VAL A 96 -11.45 -2.28 24.81
N VAL A 97 -11.55 -3.51 24.27
CA VAL A 97 -12.50 -4.52 24.78
C VAL A 97 -12.21 -4.81 26.26
N VAL A 98 -10.98 -5.08 26.64
CA VAL A 98 -10.61 -5.36 28.04
C VAL A 98 -11.02 -4.21 28.97
N VAL A 99 -10.73 -2.96 28.60
CA VAL A 99 -11.12 -1.79 29.41
C VAL A 99 -12.64 -1.67 29.54
N VAL A 100 -13.37 -1.87 28.44
CA VAL A 100 -14.83 -1.78 28.43
C VAL A 100 -15.45 -2.82 29.36
N TYR A 101 -15.02 -4.07 29.30
CA TYR A 101 -15.64 -5.14 30.11
C TYR A 101 -15.18 -5.15 31.56
N LEU A 102 -13.92 -4.82 31.85
CA LEU A 102 -13.41 -4.88 33.22
C LEU A 102 -13.73 -3.63 34.04
N TYR A 103 -13.86 -2.46 33.40
CA TYR A 103 -13.99 -1.20 34.12
C TYR A 103 -15.26 -0.43 33.74
N ILE A 104 -15.61 -0.32 32.45
CA ILE A 104 -16.75 0.50 32.04
C ILE A 104 -18.09 -0.21 32.32
N LEU A 105 -18.20 -1.49 31.97
CA LEU A 105 -19.45 -2.25 32.12
C LEU A 105 -19.91 -2.37 33.58
N PRO A 106 -19.04 -2.68 34.58
CA PRO A 106 -19.45 -2.69 35.98
C PRO A 106 -19.99 -1.34 36.44
N THR A 107 -19.35 -0.24 36.04
CA THR A 107 -19.80 1.12 36.36
C THR A 107 -21.12 1.46 35.68
N ILE A 108 -21.33 1.04 34.43
CA ILE A 108 -22.60 1.25 33.73
C ILE A 108 -23.73 0.49 34.45
N ILE A 109 -23.49 -0.74 34.89
CA ILE A 109 -24.49 -1.56 35.59
C ILE A 109 -24.86 -0.96 36.95
N SER A 110 -23.91 -0.36 37.67
CA SER A 110 -24.18 0.24 38.99
C SER A 110 -24.87 1.59 38.91
N THR A 111 -24.61 2.37 37.86
CA THR A 111 -24.97 3.80 37.82
C THR A 111 -26.17 4.09 36.91
N TYR A 112 -26.35 3.32 35.83
CA TYR A 112 -27.37 3.60 34.81
C TYR A 112 -28.54 2.63 34.89
N PRO A 113 -29.75 3.04 34.46
CA PRO A 113 -30.89 2.15 34.44
C PRO A 113 -30.71 1.05 33.37
N VAL A 114 -31.40 -0.08 33.57
CA VAL A 114 -31.24 -1.32 32.79
C VAL A 114 -31.36 -1.10 31.27
N HIS A 115 -32.23 -0.21 30.80
CA HIS A 115 -32.39 0.03 29.37
C HIS A 115 -31.14 0.62 28.72
N TRP A 116 -30.40 1.50 29.42
CA TRP A 116 -29.13 2.04 28.94
C TRP A 116 -28.05 0.96 28.92
N VAL A 117 -28.01 0.10 29.92
CA VAL A 117 -27.09 -1.06 29.96
C VAL A 117 -27.33 -1.96 28.74
N VAL A 118 -28.59 -2.31 28.45
CA VAL A 118 -28.97 -3.14 27.30
C VAL A 118 -28.58 -2.45 25.99
N TRP A 119 -28.84 -1.15 25.85
CA TRP A 119 -28.40 -0.38 24.69
C TRP A 119 -26.89 -0.44 24.48
N HIS A 120 -26.10 -0.26 25.56
CA HIS A 120 -24.64 -0.30 25.47
C HIS A 120 -24.11 -1.67 25.07
N LEU A 121 -24.69 -2.73 25.62
CA LEU A 121 -24.35 -4.10 25.26
C LEU A 121 -24.70 -4.36 23.79
N CYS A 122 -25.93 -4.13 23.35
CA CYS A 122 -26.36 -4.41 21.98
C CYS A 122 -25.59 -3.59 20.95
N CYS A 123 -25.53 -2.27 21.12
CA CYS A 123 -24.88 -1.37 20.17
C CYS A 123 -23.35 -1.57 20.16
N GLY A 124 -22.72 -1.66 21.34
CA GLY A 124 -21.29 -1.88 21.47
C GLY A 124 -20.83 -3.21 20.88
N HIS A 125 -21.55 -4.31 21.13
CA HIS A 125 -21.22 -5.61 20.55
C HIS A 125 -21.43 -5.64 19.04
N TRP A 126 -22.51 -5.03 18.54
CA TRP A 126 -22.76 -4.94 17.10
C TRP A 126 -21.62 -4.21 16.37
N LEU A 127 -21.19 -3.06 16.91
CA LEU A 127 -20.06 -2.31 16.37
C LEU A 127 -18.76 -3.13 16.42
N LEU A 128 -18.49 -3.81 17.54
CA LEU A 128 -17.32 -4.68 17.68
C LEU A 128 -17.31 -5.81 16.64
N VAL A 129 -18.45 -6.50 16.46
CA VAL A 129 -18.59 -7.56 15.46
C VAL A 129 -18.35 -7.01 14.06
N MET A 130 -18.90 -5.83 13.74
CA MET A 130 -18.70 -5.21 12.44
C MET A 130 -17.24 -4.81 12.19
N VAL A 131 -16.57 -4.26 13.19
CA VAL A 131 -15.13 -3.93 13.11
C VAL A 131 -14.31 -5.20 12.87
N VAL A 132 -14.48 -6.22 13.70
CA VAL A 132 -13.69 -7.46 13.62
C VAL A 132 -13.94 -8.19 12.31
N PHE A 133 -15.20 -8.31 11.89
CA PHE A 133 -15.56 -8.98 10.64
C PHE A 133 -14.93 -8.28 9.43
N HIS A 134 -15.11 -6.96 9.30
CA HIS A 134 -14.60 -6.23 8.15
C HIS A 134 -13.08 -6.16 8.14
N TYR A 135 -12.43 -6.04 9.31
CA TYR A 135 -10.98 -6.11 9.42
C TYR A 135 -10.46 -7.48 8.97
N TYR A 136 -11.03 -8.57 9.50
CA TYR A 136 -10.67 -9.93 9.10
C TYR A 136 -10.85 -10.16 7.60
N ARG A 137 -11.96 -9.69 7.02
CA ARG A 137 -12.20 -9.80 5.58
C ARG A 137 -11.23 -8.95 4.77
N ALA A 138 -10.86 -7.76 5.24
CA ALA A 138 -9.89 -6.90 4.54
C ALA A 138 -8.47 -7.51 4.52
N THR A 139 -8.04 -8.15 5.60
CA THR A 139 -6.72 -8.79 5.71
C THR A 139 -6.63 -10.11 4.94
N THR A 140 -7.69 -10.92 4.96
CA THR A 140 -7.66 -12.30 4.40
C THR A 140 -8.17 -12.41 2.98
N THR A 141 -9.04 -11.49 2.53
CA THR A 141 -9.56 -11.53 1.16
C THR A 141 -8.47 -11.09 0.18
N SER A 142 -8.20 -11.93 -0.82
CA SER A 142 -7.29 -11.56 -1.91
C SER A 142 -7.72 -10.24 -2.56
N PRO A 143 -6.79 -9.32 -2.88
CA PRO A 143 -7.12 -8.06 -3.53
C PRO A 143 -7.67 -8.21 -4.96
N GLY A 144 -7.50 -9.39 -5.56
CA GLY A 144 -7.86 -9.70 -6.94
C GLY A 144 -6.68 -9.54 -7.89
N HIS A 145 -6.39 -10.59 -8.65
CA HIS A 145 -5.32 -10.63 -9.65
C HIS A 145 -5.91 -10.75 -11.06
N PRO A 146 -5.20 -10.25 -12.10
CA PRO A 146 -5.65 -10.43 -13.47
C PRO A 146 -5.73 -11.93 -13.83
N PRO A 147 -6.73 -12.33 -14.64
CA PRO A 147 -6.82 -13.70 -15.14
C PRO A 147 -5.69 -14.00 -16.13
N LYS A 148 -5.15 -15.22 -16.08
CA LYS A 148 -3.99 -15.63 -16.89
C LYS A 148 -4.35 -16.01 -18.34
N ASP A 149 -5.59 -16.44 -18.58
CA ASP A 149 -5.93 -17.22 -19.79
C ASP A 149 -6.83 -16.51 -20.81
N LYS A 150 -6.93 -15.17 -20.80
CA LYS A 150 -7.86 -14.47 -21.72
C LYS A 150 -7.16 -13.49 -22.64
N ILE A 151 -6.96 -13.95 -23.88
CA ILE A 151 -6.38 -13.23 -25.03
C ILE A 151 -7.22 -12.00 -25.45
N HIS A 152 -8.49 -11.92 -25.03
CA HIS A 152 -9.44 -10.87 -25.43
C HIS A 152 -9.73 -9.80 -24.37
N ILE A 153 -8.93 -9.69 -23.30
CA ILE A 153 -9.12 -8.58 -22.35
C ILE A 153 -8.47 -7.33 -22.95
N PRO A 154 -9.21 -6.21 -23.10
CA PRO A 154 -8.60 -4.96 -23.54
C PRO A 154 -7.52 -4.56 -22.56
N SER A 155 -6.25 -4.71 -22.96
CA SER A 155 -5.10 -4.37 -22.14
C SER A 155 -4.59 -2.99 -22.51
N VAL A 156 -4.33 -2.16 -21.50
CA VAL A 156 -3.80 -0.81 -21.71
C VAL A 156 -2.27 -0.79 -21.80
N SER A 157 -1.60 -1.76 -21.19
CA SER A 157 -0.13 -1.90 -21.20
C SER A 157 0.28 -3.31 -20.76
N ILE A 158 1.57 -3.63 -20.85
CA ILE A 158 2.14 -4.87 -20.31
C ILE A 158 2.88 -4.55 -19.00
N CYS A 159 2.73 -5.41 -17.98
CA CYS A 159 3.55 -5.32 -16.78
C CYS A 159 4.99 -5.76 -17.06
N LYS A 160 5.96 -4.87 -16.88
CA LYS A 160 7.40 -5.20 -17.03
C LYS A 160 7.88 -6.28 -16.04
N LYS A 161 7.30 -6.37 -14.84
CA LYS A 161 7.68 -7.35 -13.80
C LYS A 161 6.99 -8.69 -13.96
N CYS A 162 5.67 -8.71 -14.18
CA CYS A 162 4.90 -9.95 -14.31
C CYS A 162 4.87 -10.51 -15.75
N ILE A 163 5.24 -9.72 -16.76
CA ILE A 163 5.17 -10.07 -18.19
C ILE A 163 3.74 -10.51 -18.58
N THR A 164 2.74 -9.81 -18.05
CA THR A 164 1.32 -10.05 -18.31
C THR A 164 0.62 -8.79 -18.83
N PRO A 165 -0.38 -8.92 -19.73
CA PRO A 165 -1.22 -7.80 -20.11
C PRO A 165 -1.91 -7.23 -18.87
N LYS A 166 -1.86 -5.91 -18.68
CA LYS A 166 -2.56 -5.20 -17.61
C LYS A 166 -3.96 -4.82 -18.09
N PRO A 167 -5.03 -5.37 -17.51
CA PRO A 167 -6.37 -4.84 -17.68
C PRO A 167 -6.44 -3.37 -17.22
N PRO A 168 -7.47 -2.61 -17.61
CA PRO A 168 -7.62 -1.23 -17.19
C PRO A 168 -7.63 -1.13 -15.66
N ARG A 169 -7.03 -0.06 -15.11
CA ARG A 169 -6.93 0.21 -13.66
C ARG A 169 -6.15 -0.85 -12.85
N THR A 170 -5.35 -1.68 -13.50
CA THR A 170 -4.49 -2.68 -12.84
C THR A 170 -3.09 -2.12 -12.63
N HIS A 171 -2.58 -2.20 -11.40
CA HIS A 171 -1.23 -1.77 -11.07
C HIS A 171 -0.44 -2.93 -10.47
N HIS A 172 0.89 -2.90 -10.65
CA HIS A 172 1.77 -3.88 -10.03
C HIS A 172 2.18 -3.36 -8.67
N CYS A 173 1.94 -4.14 -7.62
CA CYS A 173 2.46 -3.87 -6.30
C CYS A 173 3.78 -4.65 -6.13
N SER A 174 4.88 -3.94 -5.89
CA SER A 174 6.19 -4.54 -5.65
C SER A 174 6.22 -5.35 -4.35
N ILE A 175 5.57 -4.84 -3.29
CA ILE A 175 5.47 -5.49 -1.98
C ILE A 175 4.70 -6.82 -2.05
N CYS A 176 3.53 -6.83 -2.72
CA CYS A 176 2.74 -8.04 -2.95
C CYS A 176 3.33 -8.92 -4.10
N ASN A 177 4.32 -8.40 -4.84
CA ASN A 177 4.93 -8.97 -6.04
C ASN A 177 3.90 -9.52 -7.07
N MET A 178 2.83 -8.76 -7.30
CA MET A 178 1.74 -9.17 -8.19
C MET A 178 0.99 -7.97 -8.77
N CYS A 179 0.37 -8.17 -9.93
CA CYS A 179 -0.61 -7.22 -10.46
C CYS A 179 -1.93 -7.35 -9.70
N VAL A 180 -2.45 -6.21 -9.24
CA VAL A 180 -3.69 -6.10 -8.48
C VAL A 180 -4.75 -5.37 -9.31
N LEU A 181 -5.91 -5.98 -9.45
CA LEU A 181 -7.06 -5.41 -10.17
C LEU A 181 -7.62 -4.22 -9.40
N LYS A 182 -7.89 -3.10 -10.08
CA LYS A 182 -8.39 -1.86 -9.46
C LYS A 182 -7.61 -1.53 -8.18
N MET A 183 -6.28 -1.64 -8.27
CA MET A 183 -5.40 -1.39 -7.14
C MET A 183 -5.59 0.04 -6.64
N ASP A 184 -5.85 0.18 -5.35
CA ASP A 184 -5.89 1.47 -4.68
C ASP A 184 -4.52 1.74 -4.06
N HIS A 185 -4.14 0.95 -3.05
CA HIS A 185 -2.83 1.03 -2.41
C HIS A 185 -2.43 -0.30 -1.74
N HIS A 186 -1.16 -0.42 -1.34
CA HIS A 186 -0.73 -1.45 -0.40
C HIS A 186 -0.89 -0.90 1.02
N CYS A 187 -1.63 -1.59 1.89
CA CYS A 187 -1.93 -1.12 3.23
C CYS A 187 -1.13 -1.92 4.27
N PRO A 188 -0.12 -1.32 4.93
CA PRO A 188 0.63 -2.00 6.00
C PRO A 188 -0.28 -2.44 7.16
N TRP A 189 -1.33 -1.67 7.47
CA TRP A 189 -2.30 -1.98 8.54
C TRP A 189 -3.13 -3.24 8.29
N LEU A 190 -3.22 -3.68 7.04
CA LEU A 190 -3.86 -4.93 6.66
C LEU A 190 -2.85 -6.05 6.37
N ASN A 191 -1.57 -5.69 6.24
CA ASN A 191 -0.54 -6.51 5.60
C ASN A 191 -1.03 -7.11 4.27
N ASN A 192 -1.79 -6.32 3.51
CA ASN A 192 -2.45 -6.75 2.29
C ASN A 192 -2.65 -5.55 1.33
N CYS A 193 -2.68 -5.85 0.05
CA CYS A 193 -3.06 -4.88 -0.97
C CYS A 193 -4.58 -4.60 -0.89
N VAL A 194 -5.01 -3.35 -1.12
CA VAL A 194 -6.42 -2.99 -1.31
C VAL A 194 -6.70 -2.90 -2.81
N GLY A 195 -7.57 -3.78 -3.28
CA GLY A 195 -7.92 -3.93 -4.69
C GLY A 195 -9.39 -4.28 -4.88
N HIS A 196 -9.74 -4.69 -6.09
CA HIS A 196 -11.12 -4.86 -6.54
C HIS A 196 -12.00 -5.70 -5.59
N PHE A 197 -11.48 -6.82 -5.06
CA PHE A 197 -12.29 -7.77 -4.29
C PHE A 197 -12.40 -7.45 -2.80
N ASN A 198 -11.43 -6.72 -2.23
CA ASN A 198 -11.42 -6.41 -0.80
C ASN A 198 -11.65 -4.93 -0.47
N HIS A 199 -11.73 -4.04 -1.48
CA HIS A 199 -11.99 -2.61 -1.28
C HIS A 199 -13.24 -2.32 -0.44
N ARG A 200 -14.33 -3.07 -0.64
CA ARG A 200 -15.55 -2.92 0.16
C ARG A 200 -15.33 -3.21 1.65
N TYR A 201 -14.52 -4.22 1.96
CA TYR A 201 -14.24 -4.61 3.34
C TYR A 201 -13.34 -3.59 4.01
N PHE A 202 -12.32 -3.08 3.30
CA PHE A 202 -11.47 -2.00 3.79
C PHE A 202 -12.28 -0.74 4.11
N PHE A 203 -13.15 -0.29 3.18
CA PHE A 203 -13.99 0.88 3.40
C PHE A 203 -14.93 0.70 4.61
N SER A 204 -15.63 -0.43 4.67
CA SER A 204 -16.52 -0.73 5.79
C SER A 204 -15.76 -0.84 7.12
N PHE A 205 -14.56 -1.41 7.13
CA PHE A 205 -13.69 -1.42 8.32
C PHE A 205 -13.40 0.01 8.81
N CYS A 206 -12.95 0.91 7.93
CA CYS A 206 -12.69 2.30 8.29
C CYS A 206 -13.94 3.03 8.82
N LEU A 207 -15.10 2.77 8.21
CA LEU A 207 -16.38 3.33 8.64
C LEU A 207 -16.76 2.84 10.05
N TYR A 208 -16.81 1.52 10.27
CA TYR A 208 -17.21 0.96 11.56
C TYR A 208 -16.20 1.23 12.67
N MET A 209 -14.89 1.31 12.36
CA MET A 209 -13.88 1.78 13.30
C MET A 209 -14.14 3.22 13.72
N THR A 210 -14.43 4.12 12.78
CA THR A 210 -14.75 5.51 13.07
C THR A 210 -16.02 5.64 13.91
N LEU A 211 -17.06 4.90 13.57
CA LEU A 211 -18.31 4.84 14.35
C LEU A 211 -18.08 4.27 15.75
N GLY A 212 -17.26 3.23 15.88
CA GLY A 212 -16.87 2.64 17.17
C GLY A 212 -16.10 3.62 18.05
N CYS A 213 -15.10 4.32 17.49
CA CYS A 213 -14.36 5.36 18.20
C CYS A 213 -15.29 6.50 18.63
N PHE A 214 -16.15 6.99 17.74
CA PHE A 214 -17.12 8.02 18.06
C PHE A 214 -18.07 7.58 19.19
N TYR A 215 -18.60 6.38 19.09
CA TYR A 215 -19.47 5.78 20.11
C TYR A 215 -18.78 5.69 21.47
N CYS A 216 -17.56 5.17 21.53
CA CYS A 216 -16.77 5.07 22.77
C CYS A 216 -16.46 6.46 23.35
N SER A 217 -16.04 7.43 22.53
CA SER A 217 -15.74 8.80 22.98
C SER A 217 -16.95 9.51 23.58
N VAL A 218 -18.13 9.36 22.97
CA VAL A 218 -19.36 9.98 23.45
C VAL A 218 -19.86 9.28 24.72
N SER A 219 -19.92 7.95 24.71
CA SER A 219 -20.45 7.17 25.85
C SER A 219 -19.57 7.21 27.10
N SER A 220 -18.25 7.39 26.94
CA SER A 220 -17.32 7.47 28.08
C SER A 220 -16.96 8.90 28.50
N LYS A 221 -17.57 9.93 27.89
CA LYS A 221 -17.25 11.34 28.17
C LYS A 221 -17.43 11.70 29.64
N ASP A 222 -18.55 11.34 30.25
CA ASP A 222 -18.84 11.72 31.63
C ASP A 222 -17.91 11.00 32.61
N LEU A 223 -17.68 9.70 32.38
CA LEU A 223 -16.71 8.89 33.12
C LEU A 223 -15.28 9.45 33.00
N PHE A 224 -14.92 9.97 31.82
CA PHE A 224 -13.65 10.64 31.60
C PHE A 224 -13.52 11.92 32.42
N LEU A 225 -14.54 12.79 32.41
CA LEU A 225 -14.51 14.04 33.18
C LEU A 225 -14.39 13.78 34.69
N GLU A 226 -15.11 12.78 35.20
CA GLU A 226 -15.02 12.35 36.59
C GLU A 226 -13.63 11.79 36.92
N ALA A 227 -13.11 10.88 36.08
CA ALA A 227 -11.78 10.29 36.26
C ALA A 227 -10.66 11.33 36.15
N TYR A 228 -10.82 12.32 35.29
CA TYR A 228 -9.85 13.41 35.13
C TYR A 228 -9.85 14.32 36.35
N GLY A 229 -11.03 14.72 36.84
CA GLY A 229 -11.16 15.54 38.04
C GLY A 229 -10.66 14.84 39.31
N SER A 230 -10.84 13.52 39.43
CA SER A 230 -10.32 12.76 40.57
C SER A 230 -8.78 12.68 40.55
N VAL A 231 -8.18 12.52 39.37
CA VAL A 231 -6.72 12.54 39.19
C VAL A 231 -6.15 13.94 39.44
N GLU A 232 -6.80 15.00 38.97
CA GLU A 232 -6.36 16.38 39.23
C GLU A 232 -6.39 16.73 40.73
N SER A 233 -7.47 16.34 41.42
CA SER A 233 -7.63 16.54 42.86
C SER A 233 -6.56 15.82 43.70
N TYR A 234 -6.09 14.65 43.24
CA TYR A 234 -4.99 13.91 43.87
C TYR A 234 -3.67 14.69 43.89
N TYR A 235 -3.38 15.48 42.85
CA TYR A 235 -2.17 16.30 42.81
C TYR A 235 -2.26 17.54 43.71
N GLN A 236 -3.47 17.98 44.08
CA GLN A 236 -3.72 19.23 44.79
C GLN A 236 -3.93 19.05 46.31
N THR A 237 -4.26 17.84 46.80
CA THR A 237 -4.60 17.58 48.21
C THR A 237 -3.84 16.37 48.80
N PRO A 238 -3.60 16.28 50.12
CA PRO A 238 -3.03 15.07 50.74
C PRO A 238 -3.97 13.88 50.51
N SER A 239 -3.46 12.79 49.92
CA SER A 239 -4.33 11.81 49.27
C SER A 239 -5.21 11.03 50.26
N PRO A 240 -6.51 10.84 49.98
CA PRO A 240 -7.22 9.67 50.50
C PRO A 240 -6.57 8.39 49.95
N ALA A 241 -6.57 7.31 50.73
CA ALA A 241 -5.96 6.04 50.35
C ALA A 241 -6.80 5.32 49.29
N PHE A 242 -6.70 5.75 48.03
CA PHE A 242 -7.28 5.01 46.91
C PHE A 242 -6.57 3.66 46.74
N THR A 243 -7.35 2.64 46.45
CA THR A 243 -6.82 1.32 46.13
C THR A 243 -6.17 1.34 44.74
N PHE A 244 -5.16 0.48 44.53
CA PHE A 244 -4.51 0.31 43.23
C PHE A 244 -5.51 0.06 42.08
N ARG A 245 -6.62 -0.61 42.38
CA ARG A 245 -7.71 -0.92 41.44
C ARG A 245 -8.43 0.34 40.97
N GLU A 246 -8.70 1.29 41.87
CA GLU A 246 -9.36 2.56 41.53
C GLU A 246 -8.45 3.46 40.70
N THR A 247 -7.15 3.56 41.06
CA THR A 247 -6.18 4.29 40.23
C THR A 247 -6.04 3.69 38.84
N THR A 248 -6.03 2.36 38.73
CA THR A 248 -5.96 1.66 37.45
C THR A 248 -7.22 1.88 36.61
N ALA A 249 -8.40 1.91 37.24
CA ALA A 249 -9.66 2.20 36.56
C ALA A 249 -9.66 3.62 35.97
N HIS A 250 -9.34 4.65 36.76
CA HIS A 250 -9.28 6.04 36.28
C HIS A 250 -8.32 6.21 35.11
N LYS A 251 -7.10 5.64 35.21
CA LYS A 251 -6.11 5.67 34.12
C LYS A 251 -6.60 4.94 32.87
N SER A 252 -7.31 3.82 33.02
CA SER A 252 -7.86 3.04 31.91
C SER A 252 -8.98 3.78 31.17
N VAL A 253 -9.86 4.48 31.91
CA VAL A 253 -10.91 5.34 31.34
C VAL A 253 -10.30 6.49 30.55
N ILE A 254 -9.29 7.16 31.12
CA ILE A 254 -8.55 8.24 30.44
C ILE A 254 -7.88 7.73 29.16
N TYR A 255 -7.20 6.59 29.23
CA TYR A 255 -6.57 5.95 28.06
C TYR A 255 -7.61 5.66 26.96
N LEU A 256 -8.74 5.04 27.30
CA LEU A 256 -9.80 4.72 26.35
C LEU A 256 -10.31 5.98 25.65
N TRP A 257 -10.69 7.01 26.42
CA TRP A 257 -11.26 8.23 25.87
C TRP A 257 -10.25 9.00 24.99
N VAL A 258 -8.99 9.09 25.41
CA VAL A 258 -7.94 9.74 24.62
C VAL A 258 -7.67 8.99 23.32
N LEU A 259 -7.58 7.66 23.38
CA LEU A 259 -7.36 6.81 22.20
C LEU A 259 -8.47 7.00 21.16
N THR A 260 -9.73 6.94 21.58
CA THR A 260 -10.86 7.04 20.66
C THR A 260 -11.11 8.46 20.17
N SER A 261 -10.91 9.47 21.03
CA SER A 261 -11.11 10.88 20.67
C SER A 261 -10.00 11.40 19.76
N HIS A 262 -8.76 10.94 19.92
CA HIS A 262 -7.67 11.30 19.01
C HIS A 262 -7.92 10.77 17.58
N TRP A 263 -8.47 9.56 17.45
CA TRP A 263 -8.87 9.05 16.14
C TRP A 263 -9.94 9.93 15.50
N VAL A 264 -10.99 10.28 16.26
CA VAL A 264 -12.09 11.12 15.80
C VAL A 264 -11.59 12.49 15.36
N THR A 265 -10.71 13.14 16.13
CA THR A 265 -10.18 14.47 15.77
C THR A 265 -9.32 14.41 14.52
N ARG A 266 -8.49 13.38 14.32
CA ARG A 266 -7.65 13.26 13.12
C ARG A 266 -8.42 12.91 11.85
N VAL A 267 -9.54 12.20 11.98
CA VAL A 267 -10.36 11.78 10.82
C VAL A 267 -11.41 12.84 10.46
N LEU A 268 -12.03 13.48 11.45
CA LEU A 268 -13.15 14.40 11.22
C LEU A 268 -12.76 15.88 11.20
N LEU A 269 -11.70 16.28 11.91
CA LEU A 269 -11.26 17.68 11.86
C LEU A 269 -10.30 17.83 10.67
N PRO A 270 -10.64 18.69 9.69
CA PRO A 270 -9.73 18.97 8.59
C PRO A 270 -8.41 19.48 9.17
N SER A 271 -7.30 19.04 8.56
CA SER A 271 -5.98 19.58 8.90
C SER A 271 -6.07 21.10 8.76
N SER A 272 -5.53 21.85 9.73
CA SER A 272 -5.54 23.32 9.72
C SER A 272 -4.78 23.95 8.54
N HIS A 273 -4.19 23.12 7.68
CA HIS A 273 -3.59 23.53 6.43
C HIS A 273 -4.68 23.65 5.37
N LEU A 274 -4.84 24.84 4.80
CA LEU A 274 -5.62 25.01 3.59
C LEU A 274 -5.13 24.02 2.52
N PRO A 275 -6.03 23.27 1.86
CA PRO A 275 -5.63 22.43 0.74
C PRO A 275 -4.94 23.30 -0.30
N HIS A 276 -3.78 22.85 -0.81
CA HIS A 276 -3.22 23.45 -2.03
C HIS A 276 -4.12 23.03 -3.19
N GLY A 277 -4.96 23.97 -3.65
CA GLY A 277 -5.85 23.80 -4.80
C GLY A 277 -7.27 23.37 -4.45
N ASP A 278 -8.17 23.59 -5.40
CA ASP A 278 -9.62 23.61 -5.21
C ASP A 278 -10.26 22.21 -5.32
N GLY A 279 -9.45 21.15 -5.26
CA GLY A 279 -9.87 19.76 -5.42
C GLY A 279 -10.35 19.37 -6.82
N ILE A 280 -10.44 20.32 -7.75
CA ILE A 280 -10.89 20.12 -9.15
C ILE A 280 -9.76 20.42 -10.15
N VAL A 281 -8.81 21.28 -9.78
CA VAL A 281 -7.64 21.63 -10.59
C VAL A 281 -6.40 21.52 -9.72
N TRP A 282 -5.44 20.70 -10.16
CA TRP A 282 -4.07 20.83 -9.68
C TRP A 282 -3.45 21.97 -10.48
N ASP A 283 -3.09 23.08 -9.83
CA ASP A 283 -2.28 24.12 -10.48
C ASP A 283 -0.90 23.52 -10.78
N CYS A 284 -0.80 22.85 -11.93
CA CYS A 284 0.46 22.46 -12.53
C CYS A 284 1.12 23.71 -13.13
N THR A 285 1.61 24.62 -12.28
CA THR A 285 2.64 25.57 -12.71
C THR A 285 4.01 24.89 -12.68
N PHE A 286 4.13 23.72 -13.32
CA PHE A 286 5.43 23.26 -13.79
C PHE A 286 5.64 23.93 -15.15
N THR A 287 6.32 25.07 -15.12
CA THR A 287 6.83 25.72 -16.32
C THR A 287 7.76 24.75 -17.03
N ARG A 288 7.22 24.07 -18.05
CA ARG A 288 7.98 23.27 -19.01
C ARG A 288 8.91 24.19 -19.78
N ARG A 289 10.13 24.39 -19.29
CA ARG A 289 11.25 24.91 -20.09
C ARG A 289 12.01 23.72 -20.68
N ASP A 290 11.41 23.09 -21.68
CA ASP A 290 12.18 22.38 -22.70
C ASP A 290 12.20 23.27 -23.95
N PRO A 291 13.29 23.98 -24.24
CA PRO A 291 13.58 24.39 -25.60
C PRO A 291 14.17 23.18 -26.36
N MET A 292 13.90 23.13 -27.66
CA MET A 292 14.48 22.20 -28.65
C MET A 292 13.65 20.95 -28.96
N ALA A 293 12.59 21.15 -29.73
CA ALA A 293 12.12 20.20 -30.72
C ALA A 293 12.39 20.78 -32.13
N ILE A 294 13.53 20.40 -32.72
CA ILE A 294 13.77 20.14 -34.16
C ILE A 294 14.80 19.01 -34.21
#